data_AF-C3X3K7-F1
#
_entry.id   AF-C3X3K7-F1
#
_cell.length_a   1.000
_cell.length_b   1.000
_cell.length_c   1.000
_cell.angle_alpha   90.00
_cell.angle_beta   90.00
_cell.angle_gamma   90.00
#
_symmetry.space_group_name_H-M   'P 1'
#
loop_
_entity.id
_entity.type
_entity.pdbx_description
1 polymer ?
#
loop_
_entity_poly.entity_id
_entity_poly.type
_entity_poly.pdbx_seq_one_letter_code
_entity_poly.pdbx_strand_id
1 'polypeptide(L)'
;MTPLYEIRIRRDAHTVTPITVPEYELPLLQEIFGIENVHNADKKRVDEAGCGSPAGSFKASGDEYERFCAKYGVELVEQVFGKKGSRAFEKAVADSTTKPAAKGRQAAV
;
A
#
# COMPACT_ATOMS: atom_id res chain seq x y z
N MET A 1 -3.02 0.40 -13.76
CA MET A 1 -1.66 0.75 -13.33
C MET A 1 -1.72 1.04 -11.85
N THR A 2 -0.70 0.67 -11.10
CA THR A 2 -0.62 0.86 -9.65
C THR A 2 0.11 2.18 -9.36
N PRO A 3 -0.44 3.10 -8.55
CA PRO A 3 0.24 4.33 -8.19
C PRO A 3 1.46 4.05 -7.32
N LEU A 4 2.49 4.89 -7.47
CA LEU A 4 3.69 4.91 -6.65
C LEU A 4 3.78 6.24 -5.90
N TYR A 5 4.21 6.19 -4.64
CA TYR A 5 4.31 7.36 -3.76
C TYR A 5 5.76 7.53 -3.29
N GLU A 6 6.23 8.77 -3.16
CA GLU A 6 7.51 9.06 -2.50
C GLU A 6 7.29 9.02 -0.98
N ILE A 7 7.97 8.09 -0.34
CA ILE A 7 7.90 7.82 1.10
C ILE A 7 9.28 8.03 1.70
N ARG A 8 9.35 8.69 2.85
CA ARG A 8 10.57 9.03 3.55
C ARG A 8 10.61 8.28 4.87
N ILE A 9 11.52 7.31 4.94
CA ILE A 9 11.77 6.52 6.16
C ILE A 9 12.82 7.24 6.97
N ARG A 10 12.44 7.72 8.15
CA ARG A 10 13.36 8.23 9.16
C ARG A 10 13.97 7.04 9.91
N ARG A 11 15.29 6.88 9.89
CA ARG A 11 15.98 5.83 10.67
C ARG A 11 16.48 6.32 12.01
N ASP A 12 16.85 7.60 12.08
CA ASP A 12 17.35 8.26 13.29
C ASP A 12 17.12 9.78 13.23
N ALA A 13 17.83 10.58 14.04
CA ALA A 13 17.70 12.04 14.06
C ALA A 13 18.28 12.75 12.81
N HIS A 14 19.19 12.10 12.08
CA HIS A 14 19.96 12.66 10.98
C HIS A 14 19.77 11.89 9.66
N THR A 15 19.41 10.60 9.70
CA THR A 15 19.21 9.76 8.52
C THR A 15 17.74 9.66 8.13
N VAL A 16 17.41 10.18 6.94
CA VAL A 16 16.12 9.97 6.26
C VAL A 16 16.38 9.40 4.87
N THR A 17 15.79 8.25 4.56
CA THR A 17 15.91 7.58 3.27
C THR A 17 14.64 7.79 2.45
N PRO A 18 14.68 8.47 1.30
CA PRO A 18 13.57 8.50 0.35
C PRO A 18 13.50 7.17 -0.42
N ILE A 19 12.29 6.64 -0.59
CA ILE A 19 11.98 5.46 -1.39
C ILE A 19 10.69 5.69 -2.17
N THR A 20 10.49 4.92 -3.24
CA THR A 20 9.29 4.99 -4.07
C THR A 20 8.59 3.64 -4.05
N VAL A 21 7.36 3.59 -3.52
CA VAL A 21 6.64 2.33 -3.25
C VAL A 21 5.13 2.47 -3.53
N PRO A 22 4.41 1.38 -3.82
CA PRO A 22 2.95 1.40 -3.84
C PRO A 22 2.36 1.52 -2.42
N GLU A 23 1.14 2.02 -2.32
CA GLU A 23 0.42 2.21 -1.05
C GLU A 23 0.29 0.91 -0.24
N TYR A 24 0.06 -0.23 -0.90
CA TYR A 24 -0.03 -1.53 -0.22
C TYR A 24 1.28 -2.03 0.39
N GLU A 25 2.43 -1.40 0.10
CA GLU A 25 3.71 -1.72 0.75
C GLU A 25 3.89 -0.99 2.10
N LEU A 26 3.12 0.07 2.34
CA LEU A 26 3.24 0.91 3.53
C LEU A 26 3.05 0.16 4.86
N PRO A 27 2.10 -0.80 5.00
CA PRO A 27 1.96 -1.56 6.24
C PRO A 27 3.20 -2.40 6.58
N LEU A 28 3.94 -2.90 5.59
CA LEU A 28 5.22 -3.61 5.80
C LEU A 28 6.28 -2.64 6.33
N LEU A 29 6.38 -1.46 5.71
CA LEU A 29 7.34 -0.43 6.12
C LEU A 29 7.04 0.10 7.54
N GLN A 30 5.77 0.26 7.89
CA GLN A 30 5.34 0.67 9.23
C GLN A 30 5.64 -0.41 10.28
N GLU A 31 5.54 -1.70 9.94
CA GLU A 31 5.92 -2.80 10.84
C GLU A 31 7.44 -2.88 11.04
N ILE A 32 8.25 -2.63 10.00
CA ILE A 32 9.72 -2.67 10.06
C ILE A 32 10.31 -1.46 10.79
N PHE A 33 9.83 -0.25 10.46
CA PHE A 33 10.47 1.01 10.86
C PHE A 33 9.72 1.77 11.96
N GLY A 34 8.51 1.34 12.34
CA GLY A 34 7.61 2.10 13.22
C GLY A 34 6.74 3.08 12.44
N ILE A 35 5.48 3.20 12.85
CA ILE A 35 4.46 4.02 12.17
C ILE A 35 4.88 5.49 12.15
N GLU A 36 5.46 5.97 13.25
CA GLU A 36 5.93 7.33 13.46
C GLU A 36 7.15 7.72 12.60
N ASN A 37 7.81 6.75 11.98
CA ASN A 37 9.01 6.96 11.17
C ASN A 37 8.73 6.96 9.66
N VAL A 38 7.54 6.52 9.23
CA VAL A 38 7.11 6.47 7.82
C VAL A 38 6.36 7.76 7.45
N HIS A 39 7.02 8.61 6.67
CA HIS A 39 6.51 9.91 6.26
C HIS A 39 6.25 9.98 4.75
N ASN A 40 5.35 10.85 4.31
CA ASN A 40 5.12 11.14 2.90
C ASN A 40 6.09 12.23 2.36
N ALA A 41 5.96 12.57 1.08
CA ALA A 41 6.75 13.62 0.43
C ALA A 41 6.67 15.00 1.13
N ASP A 42 5.57 15.31 1.82
CA ASP A 42 5.37 16.55 2.58
C ASP A 42 5.98 16.50 4.00
N LYS A 43 6.73 15.43 4.33
CA LYS A 43 7.30 15.16 5.66
C LYS A 43 6.25 15.01 6.77
N LYS A 44 5.00 14.70 6.43
CA LYS A 44 3.95 14.34 7.38
C LYS A 44 3.90 12.83 7.54
N ARG A 45 3.46 12.33 8.70
CA ARG A 45 3.27 10.91 8.93
C ARG A 45 2.21 10.34 8.00
N VAL A 46 2.46 9.14 7.47
CA VAL A 46 1.55 8.48 6.52
C VAL A 46 0.23 8.07 7.16
N ASP A 47 0.22 7.70 8.44
CA ASP A 47 -1.02 7.32 9.14
C ASP A 47 -1.92 8.52 9.48
N GLU A 48 -1.36 9.73 9.55
CA GLU A 48 -2.10 10.97 9.83
C GLU A 48 -2.55 11.70 8.56
N ALA A 49 -1.69 11.75 7.54
CA ALA A 49 -1.87 12.57 6.32
C ALA A 49 -2.02 11.76 5.03
N GLY A 50 -1.92 10.43 5.09
CA GLY A 50 -1.93 9.55 3.91
C GLY A 50 -0.68 9.67 3.05
N CYS A 51 -0.72 8.94 1.92
CA CYS A 51 0.40 8.75 0.99
C CYS A 51 0.81 10.03 0.22
N GLY A 52 -0.06 11.05 0.21
CA GLY A 52 0.11 12.25 -0.62
C GLY A 52 -0.19 12.01 -2.11
N SER A 53 0.34 12.87 -2.97
CA SER A 53 0.19 12.73 -4.42
C SER A 53 1.07 11.59 -4.97
N PRO A 54 0.60 10.82 -5.96
CA PRO A 54 1.43 9.79 -6.60
C PRO A 54 2.57 10.43 -7.40
N ALA A 55 3.79 9.96 -7.14
CA ALA A 55 5.01 10.34 -7.87
C ALA A 55 5.16 9.61 -9.21
N GLY A 56 4.38 8.56 -9.45
CA GLY A 56 4.36 7.83 -10.70
C GLY A 56 3.36 6.67 -10.68
N SER A 57 3.48 5.74 -11.64
CA SER A 57 2.75 4.48 -11.62
C SER A 57 3.53 3.37 -12.32
N PHE A 58 3.21 2.13 -12.01
CA PHE A 58 3.79 0.95 -12.68
C PHE A 58 2.72 -0.09 -13.02
N LYS A 59 3.13 -1.13 -13.74
CA LYS A 59 2.31 -2.32 -13.99
C LYS A 59 2.70 -3.39 -12.97
N ALA A 60 1.87 -3.57 -11.94
CA ALA A 60 1.99 -4.71 -11.03
C ALA A 60 1.81 -6.03 -11.79
N SER A 61 2.48 -7.10 -11.33
CA SER A 61 2.28 -8.46 -11.84
C SER A 61 1.18 -9.18 -11.05
N GLY A 62 0.86 -10.42 -11.42
CA GLY A 62 0.13 -11.32 -10.53
C GLY A 62 0.96 -11.71 -9.29
N ASP A 63 2.29 -11.69 -9.45
CA ASP A 63 3.26 -12.30 -8.53
C ASP A 63 3.81 -11.30 -7.49
N GLU A 64 3.03 -10.26 -7.15
CA GLU A 64 3.41 -9.27 -6.12
C GLU A 64 3.69 -9.92 -4.77
N TYR A 65 2.96 -10.99 -4.42
CA TYR A 65 3.19 -11.77 -3.21
C TYR A 65 4.59 -12.37 -3.18
N GLU A 66 5.02 -13.01 -4.28
CA GLU A 66 6.35 -13.61 -4.40
C GLU A 66 7.44 -12.53 -4.34
N ARG A 67 7.23 -11.39 -5.01
CA ARG A 67 8.13 -10.22 -4.89
C ARG A 67 8.25 -9.70 -3.46
N PHE A 68 7.15 -9.62 -2.73
CA PHE A 68 7.13 -9.16 -1.34
C PHE A 68 7.81 -10.17 -0.42
N CYS A 69 7.51 -11.45 -0.55
CA CYS A 69 8.16 -12.52 0.19
C CYS A 69 9.68 -12.55 -0.06
N ALA A 70 10.13 -12.31 -1.30
CA ALA A 70 11.55 -12.21 -1.64
C ALA A 70 12.23 -10.94 -1.08
N LYS A 71 11.50 -9.82 -0.96
CA LYS A 71 12.02 -8.53 -0.49
C LYS A 71 12.01 -8.38 1.03
N TYR A 72 11.01 -8.95 1.70
CA TYR A 72 10.69 -8.72 3.11
C TYR A 72 10.66 -9.98 3.97
N GLY A 73 10.72 -11.17 3.37
CA GLY A 73 10.55 -12.45 4.04
C GLY A 73 9.08 -12.84 4.18
N VAL A 74 8.79 -14.13 3.99
CA VAL A 74 7.43 -14.70 4.07
C VAL A 74 6.77 -14.39 5.41
N GLU A 75 7.50 -14.59 6.52
CA GLU A 75 6.97 -14.41 7.89
C GLU A 75 6.42 -13.00 8.14
N LEU A 76 7.11 -11.96 7.65
CA LEU A 76 6.68 -10.57 7.81
C LEU A 76 5.49 -10.23 6.92
N VAL A 77 5.47 -10.74 5.68
CA VAL A 77 4.35 -10.59 4.75
C VAL A 77 3.10 -11.27 5.30
N GLU A 78 3.22 -12.49 5.83
CA GLU A 78 2.13 -13.22 6.50
C GLU A 78 1.73 -12.59 7.83
N GLN A 79 2.65 -11.96 8.59
CA GLN A 79 2.28 -11.18 9.78
C GLN A 79 1.43 -9.96 9.41
N VAL A 80 1.87 -9.18 8.43
CA VAL A 80 1.21 -7.92 8.06
C VAL A 80 -0.11 -8.17 7.31
N PHE A 81 -0.13 -9.07 6.32
CA PHE A 81 -1.35 -9.36 5.55
C PHE A 81 -2.20 -10.51 6.10
N GLY A 82 -1.62 -11.45 6.85
CA GLY A 82 -2.34 -12.57 7.47
C GLY A 82 -2.88 -12.30 8.87
N LYS A 83 -2.15 -11.58 9.76
CA LYS A 83 -2.67 -11.20 11.10
C LYS A 83 -3.38 -9.84 11.12
N LYS A 84 -2.79 -8.79 10.55
CA LYS A 84 -3.41 -7.45 10.48
C LYS A 84 -4.33 -7.28 9.26
N GLY A 85 -4.07 -8.03 8.18
CA GLY A 85 -4.78 -7.86 6.93
C GLY A 85 -6.19 -8.45 6.88
N SER A 86 -6.63 -9.32 7.81
CA SER A 86 -7.95 -9.98 7.75
C SER A 86 -9.08 -9.04 7.34
N ARG A 87 -9.35 -7.96 8.09
CA ARG A 87 -10.40 -6.98 7.71
C ARG A 87 -10.12 -6.14 6.46
N ALA A 88 -8.86 -5.77 6.18
CA ALA A 88 -8.52 -4.87 5.08
C ALA A 88 -8.44 -5.61 3.74
N PHE A 89 -7.86 -6.81 3.76
CA PHE A 89 -7.76 -7.75 2.65
C PHE A 89 -9.12 -8.40 2.35
N GLU A 90 -9.90 -8.82 3.36
CA GLU A 90 -11.30 -9.24 3.13
C GLU A 90 -12.11 -8.13 2.47
N LYS A 91 -11.94 -6.87 2.90
CA LYS A 91 -12.63 -5.74 2.27
C LYS A 91 -12.17 -5.50 0.84
N ALA A 92 -10.86 -5.49 0.57
CA ALA A 92 -10.32 -5.30 -0.78
C ALA A 92 -10.73 -6.43 -1.74
N VAL A 93 -10.78 -7.67 -1.25
CA VAL A 93 -11.28 -8.84 -1.99
C VAL A 93 -12.80 -8.73 -2.20
N ALA A 94 -13.58 -8.33 -1.19
CA ALA A 94 -15.03 -8.16 -1.30
C ALA A 94 -15.42 -7.05 -2.30
N ASP A 95 -14.79 -5.87 -2.23
CA ASP A 95 -14.95 -4.80 -3.22
C ASP A 95 -14.57 -5.28 -4.63
N SER A 96 -13.53 -6.11 -4.76
CA SER A 96 -13.11 -6.69 -6.05
C SER A 96 -14.08 -7.75 -6.59
N THR A 97 -14.75 -8.51 -5.70
CA THR A 97 -15.71 -9.57 -6.09
C THR A 97 -17.11 -9.00 -6.36
N THR A 98 -17.41 -7.77 -5.92
CA THR A 98 -18.77 -7.19 -5.96
C THR A 98 -18.97 -5.99 -6.89
N LYS A 99 -18.30 -5.95 -8.07
CA LYS A 99 -18.90 -5.34 -9.29
C LYS A 99 -18.17 -5.61 -10.61
N PRO A 100 -18.61 -6.60 -11.41
CA PRO A 100 -18.92 -6.34 -12.81
C PRO A 100 -20.24 -5.55 -12.87
N ALA A 101 -20.19 -4.29 -13.30
CA ALA A 101 -21.38 -3.45 -13.42
C ALA A 101 -22.23 -3.81 -14.65
N ALA A 102 -22.89 -4.97 -14.62
CA ALA A 102 -23.82 -5.42 -15.65
C ALA A 102 -25.27 -5.01 -15.35
N LYS A 103 -25.64 -3.79 -15.77
CA LYS A 103 -27.03 -3.34 -15.98
C LYS A 103 -26.99 -2.01 -16.78
N GLY A 104 -27.68 -1.81 -17.91
CA GLY A 104 -28.70 -2.61 -18.57
C GLY A 104 -30.11 -2.02 -18.40
N ARG A 105 -30.47 -1.05 -19.27
CA ARG A 105 -31.80 -0.37 -19.40
C ARG A 105 -32.21 0.49 -18.17
N GLN A 106 -33.06 1.53 -18.23
CA GLN A 106 -33.68 2.40 -19.26
C GLN A 106 -34.24 3.64 -18.51
N ALA A 107 -34.67 4.77 -19.08
CA ALA A 107 -34.30 5.61 -20.25
C ALA A 107 -35.27 6.83 -20.27
N ALA A 108 -35.00 7.91 -21.02
CA ALA A 108 -35.95 9.03 -21.18
C ALA A 108 -35.91 9.68 -22.58
N VAL A 109 -37.12 9.95 -23.10
CA VAL A 109 -37.47 10.85 -24.21
C VAL A 109 -37.99 12.15 -23.59
#